data_AF-I1C9R2-F1
#
_entry.id   AF-I1C9R2-F1
#
_cell.length_a   1.000
_cell.length_b   1.000
_cell.length_c   1.000
_cell.angle_alpha   90.00
_cell.angle_beta   90.00
_cell.angle_gamma   90.00
#
_symmetry.space_group_name_H-M   'P 1'
#
loop_
_entity.id
_entity.type
_entity.pdbx_description
1 polymer ?
#
loop_
_entity_poly.entity_id
_entity_poly.type
_entity_poly.pdbx_seq_one_letter_code
_entity_poly.pdbx_strand_id
1 'polypeptide(L)'
;MTAIYSLLEQPITKHPIHKRWIIVFIAIGALTVMSYLIYFTRLNYIEKEQETVNPNEGETSKDTTKEVYIPARSINLTVPTQEDLYFIDLDKYPIEDNMMTLFAGTDNVIKTVAINKLLNKDVPWTDYLDQTVNPTTDTFSCPVQSIPYPILRHIVNQYIPLNDTDSFFEDTSISLNEPFVLLPFVNQPTFHKGDKLCVRVIVPYRPMSTSDPHYYMYKPYPKNNRDITYPWWDTTMNWLQDLNTNSTIPFLMQPWSGHRQLRMAARRLNKVSSNLPEWARLREDELYERVRMHIYEAQIILPRAGKYKLSSLLEFTEGRYNFEYGPVTPYEPTVLPVLPPGSDVILVNNKEAEQNSEKLAEALLNEHMKLPLCKRSDHPGRWLPWPKTNRKQNQVLGLVYRDKFWAPYDCRYRPISYEQFNRCVSHKYGRGMDMYGDSNLRRSLKKFISHGQWSTNSLNNNQSDIGYHSPKEYKHLVPEQTRSCYCEDYTEPYWRPEWFDAGGRRVNVDMNNTIQESRRLGDTEWDDPEIRTRNPLDAFKISSYKWDGLTYLNYPPWETAVIGNTVPTDVAIFSLGM
;
A
#
# COMPACT_ATOMS: atom_id res chain seq x y z
N MET A 1 -17.08 24.75 27.54
CA MET A 1 -16.58 24.96 26.16
C MET A 1 -17.47 24.14 25.23
N THR A 2 -18.42 24.85 24.62
CA THR A 2 -19.44 24.32 23.71
C THR A 2 -18.92 24.43 22.28
N ALA A 3 -18.72 23.30 21.61
CA ALA A 3 -18.46 23.26 20.18
C ALA A 3 -19.81 23.35 19.44
N ILE A 4 -19.92 24.39 18.62
CA ILE A 4 -21.06 24.72 17.78
C ILE A 4 -20.94 23.90 16.49
N TYR A 5 -21.96 23.11 16.17
CA TYR A 5 -22.13 22.48 14.87
C TYR A 5 -22.70 23.52 13.89
N SER A 6 -22.03 23.74 12.76
CA SER A 6 -22.64 24.42 11.61
C SER A 6 -23.31 23.39 10.71
N LEU A 7 -24.60 23.17 10.91
CA LEU A 7 -25.47 22.69 9.83
C LEU A 7 -25.59 23.84 8.83
N LEU A 8 -25.20 23.59 7.57
CA LEU A 8 -25.53 24.48 6.47
C LEU A 8 -27.04 24.34 6.20
N GLU A 9 -27.83 25.15 6.91
CA GLU A 9 -29.20 25.45 6.52
C GLU A 9 -29.16 26.14 5.15
N GLN A 10 -29.78 25.52 4.14
CA GLN A 10 -30.06 26.18 2.88
C GLN A 10 -31.10 27.29 3.12
N PRO A 11 -30.82 28.55 2.75
CA PRO A 11 -31.84 29.58 2.80
C PRO A 11 -32.85 29.32 1.68
N ILE A 12 -34.12 29.09 2.08
CA ILE A 12 -35.28 29.18 1.19
C ILE A 12 -35.35 30.63 0.70
N THR A 13 -34.80 30.88 -0.49
CA THR A 13 -34.84 32.18 -1.14
C THR A 13 -36.20 32.34 -1.82
N LYS A 14 -36.97 33.33 -1.35
CA LYS A 14 -38.18 33.81 -2.02
C LYS A 14 -37.80 34.29 -3.43
N HIS A 15 -38.40 33.68 -4.45
CA HIS A 15 -38.27 34.10 -5.85
C HIS A 15 -38.75 35.55 -6.06
N PRO A 16 -37.91 36.46 -6.58
CA PRO A 16 -38.39 37.63 -7.28
C PRO A 16 -38.52 37.33 -8.77
N ILE A 17 -39.40 38.08 -9.42
CA ILE A 17 -39.85 37.95 -10.81
C ILE A 17 -38.65 38.08 -11.78
N HIS A 18 -38.07 36.95 -12.19
CA HIS A 18 -36.85 36.91 -13.05
C HIS A 18 -37.14 36.53 -14.52
N LYS A 19 -38.41 36.42 -14.93
CA LYS A 19 -38.78 35.96 -16.29
C LYS A 19 -38.41 36.93 -17.42
N ARG A 20 -38.25 38.24 -17.16
CA ARG A 20 -37.90 39.21 -18.22
C ARG A 20 -36.41 39.25 -18.55
N TRP A 21 -35.53 38.93 -17.59
CA TRP A 21 -34.07 38.97 -17.80
C TRP A 21 -33.53 37.70 -18.45
N ILE A 22 -34.14 36.53 -18.20
CA ILE A 22 -33.72 35.27 -18.80
C ILE A 22 -33.86 35.30 -20.33
N ILE A 23 -34.92 35.94 -20.85
CA ILE A 23 -35.13 36.07 -22.31
C ILE A 23 -34.03 36.96 -22.93
N VAL A 24 -33.61 38.03 -22.24
CA VAL A 24 -32.52 38.90 -22.70
C VAL A 24 -31.18 38.17 -22.69
N PHE A 25 -30.87 37.39 -21.65
CA PHE A 25 -29.65 36.60 -21.59
C PHE A 25 -29.61 35.49 -22.65
N ILE A 26 -30.73 34.83 -22.92
CA ILE A 26 -30.83 33.84 -23.99
C ILE A 26 -30.66 34.50 -25.37
N ALA A 27 -31.24 35.68 -25.60
CA ALA A 27 -31.09 36.41 -26.87
C ALA A 27 -29.64 36.87 -27.11
N ILE A 28 -28.96 37.36 -26.07
CA ILE A 28 -27.53 37.74 -26.15
C ILE A 28 -26.66 36.51 -26.40
N GLY A 29 -26.94 35.39 -25.71
CA GLY A 29 -26.23 34.12 -25.93
C GLY A 29 -26.41 33.54 -27.33
N ALA A 30 -27.62 33.67 -27.90
CA ALA A 30 -27.89 33.24 -29.27
C ALA A 30 -27.15 34.11 -30.31
N LEU A 31 -27.09 35.43 -30.07
CA LEU A 31 -26.37 36.37 -30.93
C LEU A 31 -24.85 36.16 -30.89
N THR A 32 -24.27 35.83 -29.74
CA THR A 32 -22.83 35.54 -29.63
C THR A 32 -22.47 34.21 -30.29
N VAL A 33 -23.31 33.17 -30.15
CA VAL A 33 -23.11 31.88 -30.84
C VAL A 33 -23.25 32.04 -32.35
N MET A 34 -24.25 32.78 -32.83
CA MET A 34 -24.40 33.09 -34.27
C MET A 34 -23.20 33.89 -34.81
N SER A 35 -22.72 34.88 -34.06
CA SER A 35 -21.56 35.67 -34.46
C SER A 35 -20.29 34.82 -34.51
N TYR A 36 -20.13 33.89 -33.58
CA TYR A 36 -19.02 32.93 -33.56
C TYR A 36 -19.09 31.95 -34.74
N LEU A 37 -20.28 31.44 -35.06
CA LEU A 37 -20.48 30.56 -36.22
C LEU A 37 -20.24 31.27 -37.56
N ILE A 38 -20.65 32.54 -37.69
CA ILE A 38 -20.35 33.37 -38.87
C ILE A 38 -18.85 33.61 -39.00
N TYR A 39 -18.15 33.88 -37.90
CA TYR A 39 -16.70 34.05 -37.90
C TYR A 39 -15.97 32.76 -38.33
N PHE A 40 -16.39 31.61 -37.77
CA PHE A 40 -15.78 30.30 -38.06
C PHE A 40 -16.03 29.84 -39.50
N THR A 41 -17.24 30.08 -40.03
CA THR A 41 -17.54 29.77 -41.44
C THR A 41 -16.79 30.67 -42.40
N ARG A 42 -16.49 31.93 -42.03
CA ARG A 42 -15.66 32.82 -42.86
C ARG A 42 -14.19 32.40 -42.89
N LEU A 43 -13.64 31.94 -41.76
CA LEU A 43 -12.26 31.44 -41.68
C LEU A 43 -12.05 30.18 -42.53
N ASN A 44 -12.96 29.21 -42.45
CA ASN A 44 -12.88 27.99 -43.25
C ASN A 44 -13.15 28.22 -44.75
N TYR A 45 -13.76 29.34 -45.14
CA TYR A 45 -13.95 29.69 -46.55
C TYR A 45 -12.69 30.32 -47.15
N ILE A 46 -11.87 31.02 -46.34
CA ILE A 46 -10.64 31.68 -46.79
C ILE A 46 -9.48 30.67 -46.92
N GLU A 47 -9.44 29.62 -46.09
CA GLU A 47 -8.42 28.56 -46.23
C GLU A 47 -8.63 27.65 -47.45
N LYS A 48 -9.80 27.68 -48.10
CA LYS A 48 -10.08 26.86 -49.29
C LYS A 48 -9.66 27.48 -50.63
N GLU A 49 -9.20 28.72 -50.65
CA GLU A 49 -8.73 29.40 -51.88
C GLU A 49 -7.19 29.43 -52.04
N GLN A 50 -6.42 28.75 -51.18
CA GLN A 50 -4.96 28.81 -51.21
C GLN A 50 -4.21 27.48 -51.41
N GLU A 51 -4.89 26.42 -51.85
CA GLU A 51 -4.24 25.16 -52.25
C GLU A 51 -4.64 24.72 -53.66
N THR A 52 -4.17 25.44 -54.67
CA THR A 52 -3.93 24.85 -56.00
C THR A 52 -2.68 25.48 -56.61
N VAL A 53 -1.52 24.90 -56.33
CA VAL A 53 -0.29 25.12 -57.11
C VAL A 53 0.29 23.76 -57.48
N ASN A 54 0.52 23.60 -58.78
CA ASN A 54 0.93 22.41 -59.52
C ASN A 54 2.16 21.66 -58.96
N PRO A 55 2.22 20.33 -59.12
CA PRO A 55 3.46 19.58 -59.17
C PRO A 55 3.82 19.27 -60.63
N ASN A 56 4.84 19.94 -61.16
CA ASN A 56 5.62 19.45 -62.30
C ASN A 56 7.01 20.11 -62.27
N GLU A 57 8.00 19.37 -62.77
CA GLU A 57 9.46 19.57 -62.73
C GLU A 57 10.12 18.85 -61.55
N GLY A 58 11.07 17.94 -61.73
CA GLY A 58 11.87 17.61 -62.90
C GLY A 58 13.23 17.15 -62.37
N GLU A 59 13.54 15.86 -62.56
CA GLU A 59 14.81 15.27 -62.17
C GLU A 59 16.00 16.05 -62.73
N THR A 60 16.90 16.49 -61.86
CA THR A 60 18.31 16.64 -62.24
C THR A 60 19.20 16.21 -61.09
N SER A 61 19.76 15.01 -61.27
CA SER A 61 20.94 14.48 -60.59
C SER A 61 22.07 15.50 -60.57
N LYS A 62 22.40 16.00 -59.37
CA LYS A 62 23.69 16.61 -59.07
C LYS A 62 24.22 16.00 -57.77
N ASP A 63 25.29 15.25 -57.96
CA ASP A 63 26.19 14.71 -56.95
C ASP A 63 26.61 15.85 -56.01
N THR A 64 25.92 15.93 -54.88
CA THR A 64 26.15 16.90 -53.81
C THR A 64 26.78 16.12 -52.69
N THR A 65 27.99 16.53 -52.31
CA THR A 65 28.59 16.24 -51.01
C THR A 65 27.49 16.38 -49.96
N LYS A 66 27.02 15.24 -49.42
CA LYS A 66 25.95 15.19 -48.42
C LYS A 66 26.37 16.06 -47.24
N GLU A 67 25.82 17.26 -47.14
CA GLU A 67 25.88 18.03 -45.91
C GLU A 67 25.22 17.17 -44.84
N VAL A 68 25.99 16.79 -43.83
CA VAL A 68 25.51 16.00 -42.70
C VAL A 68 24.50 16.86 -41.96
N TYR A 69 23.21 16.55 -42.11
CA TYR A 69 22.15 17.20 -41.34
C TYR A 69 22.32 16.82 -39.87
N ILE A 70 22.65 17.80 -39.03
CA ILE A 70 22.75 17.65 -37.58
C ILE A 70 21.46 18.19 -36.96
N PRO A 71 20.62 17.34 -36.35
CA PRO A 71 19.40 17.80 -35.69
C PRO A 71 19.73 18.75 -34.53
N ALA A 72 18.90 19.78 -34.37
CA ALA A 72 19.08 20.80 -33.33
C ALA A 72 19.07 20.20 -31.91
N ARG A 73 18.27 19.14 -31.70
CA ARG A 73 18.22 18.35 -30.47
C ARG A 73 18.70 16.95 -30.80
N SER A 74 19.95 16.65 -30.51
CA SER A 74 20.52 15.34 -30.81
C SER A 74 21.45 14.82 -29.73
N ILE A 75 21.52 13.49 -29.66
CA ILE A 75 22.58 12.79 -28.93
C ILE A 75 23.62 12.35 -29.96
N ASN A 76 24.87 12.74 -29.76
CA ASN A 76 25.99 12.26 -30.56
C ASN A 76 26.61 10.99 -29.95
N LEU A 77 26.95 10.03 -30.81
CA LEU A 77 27.63 8.79 -30.41
C LEU A 77 28.52 8.26 -31.53
N THR A 78 29.57 7.54 -31.14
CA THR A 78 30.43 6.78 -32.04
C THR A 78 30.13 5.30 -31.86
N VAL A 79 29.75 4.61 -32.95
CA VAL A 79 29.57 3.16 -32.92
C VAL A 79 30.95 2.51 -32.99
N PRO A 80 31.32 1.57 -32.09
CA PRO A 80 32.69 1.04 -32.02
C PRO A 80 33.28 0.46 -33.32
N THR A 81 32.43 0.07 -34.27
CA THR A 81 32.82 -0.52 -35.56
C THR A 81 32.83 0.48 -36.72
N GLN A 82 32.55 1.76 -36.46
CA GLN A 82 32.38 2.79 -37.49
C GLN A 82 33.14 4.06 -37.09
N GLU A 83 33.78 4.72 -38.06
CA GLU A 83 34.50 5.98 -37.83
C GLU A 83 33.57 7.20 -37.81
N ASP A 84 32.40 7.08 -38.41
CA ASP A 84 31.43 8.17 -38.55
C ASP A 84 30.68 8.45 -37.24
N LEU A 85 30.42 9.74 -36.99
CA LEU A 85 29.61 10.21 -35.88
C LEU A 85 28.12 10.01 -36.20
N TYR A 86 27.41 9.30 -35.33
CA TYR A 86 25.97 9.11 -35.42
C TYR A 86 25.23 10.12 -34.56
N PHE A 87 24.09 10.60 -35.07
CA PHE A 87 23.19 11.51 -34.36
C PHE A 87 21.83 10.85 -34.18
N ILE A 88 21.38 10.75 -32.93
CA ILE A 88 20.00 10.40 -32.61
C ILE A 88 19.20 11.69 -32.64
N ASP A 89 18.27 11.82 -33.57
CA ASP A 89 17.35 12.97 -33.66
C ASP A 89 16.26 12.86 -32.58
N LEU A 90 16.37 13.64 -31.50
CA LEU A 90 15.43 13.60 -30.38
C LEU A 90 14.05 14.15 -30.76
N ASP A 91 13.94 14.92 -31.85
CA ASP A 91 12.64 15.38 -32.36
C ASP A 91 11.87 14.23 -33.02
N LYS A 92 12.57 13.19 -33.50
CA LYS A 92 11.99 11.94 -34.00
C LYS A 92 11.66 10.94 -32.88
N TYR A 93 12.36 11.02 -31.74
CA TYR A 93 12.23 10.10 -30.61
C TYR A 93 11.82 10.83 -29.33
N PRO A 94 10.55 11.26 -29.26
CA PRO A 94 10.11 12.18 -28.22
C PRO A 94 9.98 11.50 -26.85
N ILE A 95 9.89 10.17 -26.76
CA ILE A 95 9.92 9.43 -25.49
C ILE A 95 11.30 9.53 -24.85
N GLU A 96 12.35 9.26 -25.62
CA GLU A 96 13.76 9.36 -25.22
C GLU A 96 14.12 10.79 -24.81
N ASP A 97 13.62 11.78 -25.53
CA ASP A 97 13.77 13.19 -25.19
C ASP A 97 13.14 13.54 -23.82
N ASN A 98 11.94 13.04 -23.56
CA ASN A 98 11.29 13.20 -22.25
C ASN A 98 12.04 12.45 -21.15
N MET A 99 12.59 11.27 -21.44
CA MET A 99 13.42 10.53 -20.48
C MET A 99 14.66 11.35 -20.07
N MET A 100 15.38 11.93 -21.03
CA MET A 100 16.53 12.80 -20.78
C MET A 100 16.18 14.05 -19.98
N THR A 101 15.04 14.65 -20.29
CA THR A 101 14.59 15.88 -19.64
C THR A 101 14.14 15.64 -18.20
N LEU A 102 13.52 14.48 -17.93
CA LEU A 102 12.91 14.18 -16.63
C LEU A 102 13.86 13.43 -15.70
N PHE A 103 14.70 12.53 -16.22
CA PHE A 103 15.51 11.63 -15.42
C PHE A 103 16.99 11.77 -15.77
N ALA A 104 17.78 12.24 -14.80
CA ALA A 104 19.23 12.41 -14.96
C ALA A 104 19.93 11.07 -15.25
N GLY A 105 20.97 11.11 -16.09
CA GLY A 105 21.81 9.94 -16.43
C GLY A 105 21.20 8.99 -17.47
N THR A 106 20.01 9.29 -17.99
CA THR A 106 19.38 8.49 -19.07
C THR A 106 20.06 8.68 -20.43
N ASP A 107 20.85 9.74 -20.61
CA ASP A 107 21.61 10.01 -21.84
C ASP A 107 22.58 8.86 -22.17
N ASN A 108 23.31 8.37 -21.17
CA ASN A 108 24.23 7.25 -21.34
C ASN A 108 23.48 5.95 -21.67
N VAL A 109 22.33 5.74 -21.02
CA VAL A 109 21.49 4.56 -21.26
C VAL A 109 20.95 4.55 -22.69
N ILE A 110 20.44 5.69 -23.18
CA ILE A 110 19.93 5.84 -24.55
C ILE A 110 21.06 5.63 -25.57
N LYS A 111 22.26 6.18 -25.33
CA LYS A 111 23.44 5.92 -26.18
C LYS A 111 23.76 4.43 -26.26
N THR A 112 23.78 3.75 -25.12
CA THR A 112 24.04 2.30 -25.07
C THR A 112 22.98 1.51 -25.85
N VAL A 113 21.70 1.82 -25.66
CA VAL A 113 20.60 1.18 -26.41
C VAL A 113 20.77 1.39 -27.91
N ALA A 114 21.04 2.62 -28.34
CA ALA A 114 21.21 2.97 -29.75
C ALA A 114 22.42 2.26 -30.37
N ILE A 115 23.57 2.23 -29.69
CA ILE A 115 24.75 1.49 -30.15
C ILE A 115 24.42 0.01 -30.33
N ASN A 116 23.75 -0.60 -29.36
CA ASN A 116 23.42 -2.02 -29.43
C ASN A 116 22.42 -2.35 -30.55
N LYS A 117 21.39 -1.51 -30.74
CA LYS A 117 20.46 -1.60 -31.87
C LYS A 117 21.16 -1.44 -33.22
N LEU A 118 22.03 -0.45 -33.37
CA LEU A 118 22.81 -0.23 -34.60
C LEU A 118 23.76 -1.39 -34.91
N LEU A 119 24.27 -2.07 -33.88
CA LEU A 119 25.09 -3.28 -34.01
C LEU A 119 24.26 -4.57 -34.17
N ASN A 120 22.93 -4.50 -34.24
CA ASN A 120 22.01 -5.65 -34.22
C ASN A 120 22.29 -6.63 -33.07
N LYS A 121 22.69 -6.10 -31.90
CA LYS A 121 22.87 -6.90 -30.69
C LYS A 121 21.56 -6.97 -29.94
N ASP A 122 21.10 -8.20 -29.69
CA ASP A 122 20.01 -8.44 -28.75
C ASP A 122 20.56 -8.27 -27.33
N VAL A 123 20.01 -7.31 -26.59
CA VAL A 123 20.49 -6.95 -25.25
C VAL A 123 19.39 -7.25 -24.25
N PRO A 124 19.59 -8.23 -23.36
CA PRO A 124 18.59 -8.55 -22.36
C PRO A 124 18.42 -7.37 -21.41
N TRP A 125 17.19 -7.12 -20.95
CA TRP A 125 16.92 -6.04 -19.98
C TRP A 125 17.77 -6.13 -18.70
N THR A 126 18.28 -7.32 -18.36
CA THR A 126 19.18 -7.53 -17.23
C THR A 126 20.49 -6.79 -17.36
N ASP A 127 20.94 -6.45 -18.57
CA ASP A 127 22.17 -5.68 -18.77
C ASP A 127 22.07 -4.23 -18.26
N TYR A 128 20.84 -3.75 -18.02
CA TYR A 128 20.58 -2.46 -17.37
C TYR A 128 20.63 -2.55 -15.83
N LEU A 129 20.79 -3.73 -15.25
CA LEU A 129 20.99 -3.92 -13.81
C LEU A 129 22.47 -3.91 -13.46
N ASP A 130 22.76 -3.61 -12.19
CA ASP A 130 24.12 -3.51 -11.70
C ASP A 130 24.76 -4.91 -11.57
N GLN A 131 26.01 -5.01 -12.04
CA GLN A 131 26.78 -6.25 -12.15
C GLN A 131 27.71 -6.48 -10.94
N THR A 132 27.73 -5.56 -9.97
CA THR A 132 28.64 -5.55 -8.81
C THR A 132 28.36 -6.73 -7.87
N VAL A 133 29.38 -7.56 -7.64
CA VAL A 133 29.27 -8.71 -6.72
C VAL A 133 29.62 -8.34 -5.27
N ASN A 134 30.50 -7.35 -5.09
CA ASN A 134 30.96 -6.87 -3.79
C ASN A 134 30.53 -5.40 -3.61
N PRO A 135 29.27 -5.15 -3.21
CA PRO A 135 28.75 -3.79 -3.10
C PRO A 135 29.37 -3.02 -1.94
N THR A 136 29.39 -1.70 -2.09
CA THR A 136 29.48 -0.78 -0.95
C THR A 136 28.09 -0.61 -0.34
N THR A 137 28.02 -0.01 0.85
CA THR A 137 26.77 0.17 1.61
C THR A 137 25.64 0.84 0.80
N ASP A 138 25.97 1.76 -0.10
CA ASP A 138 24.99 2.51 -0.90
C ASP A 138 24.86 2.03 -2.35
N THR A 139 25.67 1.05 -2.79
CA THR A 139 25.68 0.57 -4.19
C THR A 139 24.27 0.26 -4.66
N PHE A 140 23.49 -0.50 -3.89
CA PHE A 140 22.13 -0.90 -4.26
C PHE A 140 21.02 -0.05 -3.64
N SER A 141 21.32 1.17 -3.16
CA SER A 141 20.32 2.08 -2.61
C SER A 141 19.36 2.61 -3.69
N CYS A 142 18.11 2.91 -3.33
CA CYS A 142 17.10 3.36 -4.32
C CYS A 142 17.47 4.64 -5.08
N PRO A 143 18.12 5.66 -4.45
CA PRO A 143 18.55 6.86 -5.18
C PRO A 143 19.66 6.63 -6.21
N VAL A 144 20.48 5.57 -6.03
CA VAL A 144 21.59 5.23 -6.93
C VAL A 144 21.11 4.33 -8.06
N GLN A 145 20.18 3.42 -7.76
CA GLN A 145 19.72 2.42 -8.70
C GLN A 145 18.61 2.96 -9.61
N SER A 146 18.91 3.17 -10.88
CA SER A 146 17.93 3.61 -11.88
C SER A 146 16.91 2.50 -12.20
N ILE A 147 15.77 2.88 -12.77
CA ILE A 147 14.82 1.91 -13.32
C ILE A 147 15.39 1.41 -14.67
N PRO A 148 15.37 0.10 -14.95
CA PRO A 148 15.83 -0.44 -16.23
C PRO A 148 15.14 0.23 -17.41
N TYR A 149 15.90 0.47 -18.48
CA TYR A 149 15.45 1.22 -19.65
C TYR A 149 14.06 0.79 -20.18
N PRO A 150 13.76 -0.51 -20.37
CA PRO A 150 12.48 -0.92 -20.93
C PRO A 150 11.28 -0.55 -20.05
N ILE A 151 11.45 -0.65 -18.72
CA ILE A 151 10.42 -0.28 -17.75
C ILE A 151 10.25 1.25 -17.74
N LEU A 152 11.35 2.01 -17.71
CA LEU A 152 11.33 3.47 -17.68
C LEU A 152 10.72 4.05 -18.95
N ARG A 153 11.10 3.52 -20.13
CA ARG A 153 10.53 3.90 -21.42
C ARG A 153 9.03 3.62 -21.45
N HIS A 154 8.61 2.43 -21.01
CA HIS A 154 7.20 2.05 -20.97
C HIS A 154 6.36 3.00 -20.12
N ILE A 155 6.82 3.33 -18.89
CA ILE A 155 6.06 4.22 -18.03
C ILE A 155 6.02 5.66 -18.57
N VAL A 156 7.10 6.15 -19.17
CA VAL A 156 7.12 7.47 -19.81
C VAL A 156 6.11 7.51 -20.95
N ASN A 157 6.08 6.49 -21.81
CA ASN A 157 5.11 6.39 -22.90
C ASN A 157 3.65 6.37 -22.40
N GLN A 158 3.37 5.69 -21.28
CA GLN A 158 2.02 5.68 -20.69
C GLN A 158 1.59 7.06 -20.17
N TYR A 159 2.51 7.83 -19.58
CA TYR A 159 2.23 9.18 -19.04
C TYR A 159 2.22 10.26 -20.11
N ILE A 160 3.00 10.08 -21.17
CA ILE A 160 3.20 11.05 -22.23
C ILE A 160 3.04 10.32 -23.56
N PRO A 161 1.79 9.99 -23.97
CA PRO A 161 1.55 9.31 -25.23
C PRO A 161 1.87 10.27 -26.37
N LEU A 162 3.01 10.03 -27.03
CA LEU A 162 3.46 10.78 -28.19
C LEU A 162 3.39 9.86 -29.40
N ASN A 163 3.12 10.44 -30.58
CA ASN A 163 3.19 9.68 -31.83
C ASN A 163 4.66 9.36 -32.12
N ASP A 164 5.16 8.30 -31.52
CA ASP A 164 6.43 7.70 -31.91
C ASP A 164 6.19 6.93 -33.21
N THR A 165 6.67 7.49 -34.33
CA THR A 165 6.47 6.90 -35.65
C THR A 165 7.46 5.78 -35.95
N ASP A 166 8.43 5.54 -35.08
CA ASP A 166 9.53 4.61 -35.32
C ASP A 166 9.72 3.63 -34.16
N SER A 167 9.75 2.33 -34.47
CA SER A 167 9.94 1.27 -33.49
C SER A 167 11.40 1.05 -33.08
N PHE A 168 12.35 1.90 -33.53
CA PHE A 168 13.78 1.73 -33.28
C PHE A 168 14.11 1.49 -31.80
N PHE A 169 13.50 2.25 -30.89
CA PHE A 169 13.73 2.13 -29.44
C PHE A 169 12.75 1.21 -28.70
N GLU A 170 11.82 0.55 -29.40
CA GLU A 170 10.94 -0.43 -28.76
C GLU A 170 11.75 -1.60 -28.19
N ASP A 171 11.47 -1.94 -26.93
CA ASP A 171 12.13 -3.02 -26.20
C ASP A 171 11.07 -3.85 -25.48
N THR A 172 10.93 -5.10 -25.93
CA THR A 172 9.99 -6.08 -25.37
C THR A 172 10.70 -7.19 -24.60
N SER A 173 11.96 -6.98 -24.21
CA SER A 173 12.78 -7.99 -23.52
C SER A 173 12.28 -8.32 -22.11
N ILE A 174 11.45 -7.47 -21.51
CA ILE A 174 10.74 -7.72 -20.25
C ILE A 174 9.22 -7.71 -20.46
N SER A 175 8.55 -8.73 -19.93
CA SER A 175 7.09 -8.79 -19.93
C SER A 175 6.52 -7.87 -18.85
N LEU A 176 5.78 -6.84 -19.26
CA LEU A 176 5.07 -5.91 -18.37
C LEU A 176 3.57 -6.23 -18.31
N ASN A 177 3.20 -7.49 -18.48
CA ASN A 177 1.80 -7.92 -18.43
C ASN A 177 1.37 -8.35 -17.03
N GLU A 178 2.31 -8.69 -16.16
CA GLU A 178 2.06 -9.22 -14.82
C GLU A 178 2.84 -8.42 -13.77
N PRO A 179 2.33 -8.33 -12.52
CA PRO A 179 3.05 -7.65 -11.46
C PRO A 179 4.26 -8.49 -10.99
N PHE A 180 5.35 -7.83 -10.61
CA PHE A 180 6.57 -8.49 -10.14
C PHE A 180 7.37 -7.61 -9.17
N VAL A 181 8.33 -8.24 -8.49
CA VAL A 181 9.34 -7.57 -7.67
C VAL A 181 10.63 -7.46 -8.48
N LEU A 182 11.25 -6.29 -8.50
CA LEU A 182 12.51 -6.01 -9.17
C LEU A 182 13.61 -5.76 -8.13
N LEU A 183 14.71 -6.49 -8.27
CA LEU A 183 15.97 -6.25 -7.56
C LEU A 183 17.01 -5.62 -8.50
N PRO A 184 17.93 -4.80 -7.96
CA PRO A 184 18.81 -3.94 -8.77
C PRO A 184 20.06 -4.65 -9.31
N PHE A 185 20.14 -5.97 -9.25
CA PHE A 185 21.34 -6.73 -9.62
C PHE A 185 21.01 -7.98 -10.43
N VAL A 186 21.93 -8.39 -11.31
CA VAL A 186 21.85 -9.67 -12.04
C VAL A 186 22.57 -10.77 -11.30
N ASN A 187 23.83 -10.52 -10.95
CA ASN A 187 24.66 -11.48 -10.26
C ASN A 187 24.37 -11.38 -8.77
N GLN A 188 24.29 -12.51 -8.07
CA GLN A 188 23.95 -12.53 -6.67
C GLN A 188 25.08 -11.93 -5.82
N PRO A 189 24.90 -10.71 -5.25
CA PRO A 189 25.96 -10.06 -4.50
C PRO A 189 26.03 -10.63 -3.09
N THR A 190 27.19 -10.49 -2.45
CA THR A 190 27.34 -10.78 -1.02
C THR A 190 27.28 -9.47 -0.24
N PHE A 191 26.17 -9.26 0.46
CA PHE A 191 25.96 -8.06 1.26
C PHE A 191 26.62 -8.15 2.64
N HIS A 192 26.82 -6.99 3.25
CA HIS A 192 27.22 -6.81 4.64
C HIS A 192 26.04 -6.31 5.47
N LYS A 193 26.13 -6.48 6.80
CA LYS A 193 25.16 -5.90 7.73
C LYS A 193 25.16 -4.38 7.56
N GLY A 194 23.98 -3.79 7.41
CA GLY A 194 23.81 -2.35 7.24
C GLY A 194 23.82 -1.87 5.80
N ASP A 195 24.14 -2.73 4.83
CA ASP A 195 24.02 -2.41 3.41
C ASP A 195 22.57 -2.10 3.05
N LYS A 196 22.38 -1.16 2.13
CA LYS A 196 21.05 -0.74 1.67
C LYS A 196 20.72 -1.47 0.38
N LEU A 197 19.51 -2.03 0.33
CA LEU A 197 18.97 -2.69 -0.85
C LEU A 197 17.67 -1.99 -1.27
N CYS A 198 17.59 -1.59 -2.53
CA CYS A 198 16.36 -1.14 -3.14
C CYS A 198 15.53 -2.35 -3.57
N VAL A 199 14.28 -2.38 -3.17
CA VAL A 199 13.28 -3.34 -3.65
C VAL A 199 12.19 -2.56 -4.35
N ARG A 200 11.83 -2.94 -5.57
CA ARG A 200 10.73 -2.30 -6.30
C ARG A 200 9.64 -3.30 -6.58
N VAL A 201 8.39 -2.92 -6.42
CA VAL A 201 7.21 -3.66 -6.86
C VAL A 201 6.65 -2.92 -8.06
N ILE A 202 6.54 -3.62 -9.19
CA ILE A 202 6.00 -3.11 -10.44
C ILE A 202 4.63 -3.74 -10.64
N VAL A 203 3.61 -2.91 -10.78
CA VAL A 203 2.21 -3.32 -10.98
C VAL A 203 1.73 -2.71 -12.29
N PRO A 204 1.76 -3.47 -13.40
CA PRO A 204 1.22 -3.00 -14.66
C PRO A 204 -0.28 -2.75 -14.58
N TYR A 205 -0.76 -1.69 -15.24
CA TYR A 205 -2.19 -1.48 -15.39
C TYR A 205 -2.79 -2.56 -16.29
N ARG A 206 -3.85 -3.20 -15.80
CA ARG A 206 -4.65 -4.13 -16.59
C ARG A 206 -6.01 -3.49 -16.79
N PRO A 207 -6.38 -3.07 -18.02
CA PRO A 207 -7.68 -2.47 -18.25
C PRO A 207 -8.76 -3.48 -17.88
N MET A 208 -9.37 -3.28 -16.71
CA MET A 208 -10.57 -4.02 -16.35
C MET A 208 -11.73 -3.45 -17.16
N SER A 209 -12.76 -4.28 -17.36
CA SER A 209 -13.93 -3.89 -18.13
C SER A 209 -14.45 -2.54 -17.63
N THR A 210 -14.52 -1.56 -18.54
CA THR A 210 -15.14 -0.25 -18.29
C THR A 210 -16.63 -0.36 -17.93
N SER A 211 -17.19 -1.57 -17.99
CA SER A 211 -18.52 -1.91 -17.52
C SER A 211 -18.67 -2.00 -16.00
N ASP A 212 -17.61 -1.93 -15.19
CA ASP A 212 -17.73 -1.89 -13.73
C ASP A 212 -18.34 -0.54 -13.29
N PRO A 213 -19.58 -0.48 -12.80
CA PRO A 213 -20.23 0.78 -12.41
C PRO A 213 -19.54 1.45 -11.22
N HIS A 214 -18.72 0.72 -10.46
CA HIS A 214 -17.96 1.25 -9.32
C HIS A 214 -16.58 1.75 -9.73
N TYR A 215 -16.23 1.66 -11.01
CA TYR A 215 -14.92 2.04 -11.52
C TYR A 215 -14.50 3.41 -10.98
N TYR A 216 -15.31 4.45 -11.14
CA TYR A 216 -14.97 5.81 -10.66
C TYR A 216 -15.13 6.05 -9.15
N MET A 217 -15.57 5.04 -8.40
CA MET A 217 -15.82 5.16 -6.97
C MET A 217 -14.60 4.74 -6.12
N TYR A 218 -13.76 3.82 -6.61
CA TYR A 218 -12.51 3.45 -5.93
C TYR A 218 -11.55 4.65 -5.80
N LYS A 219 -10.80 4.71 -4.70
CA LYS A 219 -9.90 5.82 -4.34
C LYS A 219 -8.53 5.31 -3.90
N PRO A 220 -7.46 6.11 -4.06
CA PRO A 220 -6.15 5.76 -3.54
C PRO A 220 -6.10 5.93 -2.01
N TYR A 221 -5.09 5.32 -1.37
CA TYR A 221 -4.99 5.25 0.10
C TYR A 221 -4.87 6.65 0.72
N PRO A 222 -5.76 7.02 1.66
CA PRO A 222 -5.88 8.40 2.14
C PRO A 222 -4.80 8.81 3.15
N LYS A 223 -3.94 7.92 3.64
CA LYS A 223 -2.97 8.25 4.71
C LYS A 223 -1.86 9.21 4.27
N ASN A 224 -1.77 9.53 2.98
CA ASN A 224 -0.93 10.60 2.44
C ASN A 224 -1.66 11.96 2.31
N ASN A 225 -2.84 12.15 2.93
CA ASN A 225 -3.71 13.32 2.79
C ASN A 225 -3.11 14.72 3.09
N ARG A 226 -1.86 14.84 3.56
CA ARG A 226 -1.18 16.15 3.59
C ARG A 226 -0.44 16.48 2.31
N ASP A 227 -0.10 15.47 1.52
CA ASP A 227 0.51 15.59 0.22
C ASP A 227 -0.16 14.58 -0.73
N ILE A 228 -1.17 15.04 -1.49
CA ILE A 228 -1.78 14.33 -2.65
C ILE A 228 -0.72 14.10 -3.78
N THR A 229 0.57 14.16 -3.45
CA THR A 229 1.67 14.02 -4.38
C THR A 229 1.96 12.57 -4.73
N TYR A 230 1.53 11.58 -3.94
CA TYR A 230 1.83 10.16 -4.19
C TYR A 230 0.63 9.26 -3.85
N PRO A 231 -0.35 9.11 -4.76
CA PRO A 231 -1.49 8.23 -4.54
C PRO A 231 -1.00 6.79 -4.51
N TRP A 232 -1.59 6.03 -3.60
CA TRP A 232 -1.28 4.63 -3.40
C TRP A 232 -2.49 3.81 -3.84
N TRP A 233 -2.40 3.18 -4.99
CA TRP A 233 -3.53 2.49 -5.61
C TRP A 233 -3.59 1.00 -5.24
N ASP A 234 -2.46 0.37 -4.96
CA ASP A 234 -2.37 -1.08 -4.79
C ASP A 234 -1.82 -1.44 -3.42
N THR A 235 -2.44 -2.35 -2.68
CA THR A 235 -1.93 -2.77 -1.37
C THR A 235 -0.96 -3.93 -1.53
N THR A 236 0.22 -3.82 -0.92
CA THR A 236 1.27 -4.84 -1.00
C THR A 236 1.80 -5.20 0.37
N MET A 237 2.00 -6.49 0.64
CA MET A 237 2.76 -6.97 1.79
C MET A 237 4.15 -7.38 1.34
N ASN A 238 5.19 -6.86 1.99
CA ASN A 238 6.57 -7.19 1.64
C ASN A 238 7.36 -7.51 2.89
N TRP A 239 8.17 -8.57 2.84
CA TRP A 239 9.00 -8.97 3.96
C TRP A 239 10.24 -9.74 3.54
N LEU A 240 11.26 -9.70 4.41
CA LEU A 240 12.38 -10.62 4.38
C LEU A 240 12.17 -11.74 5.39
N GLN A 241 12.42 -12.98 5.02
CA GLN A 241 12.39 -14.15 5.90
C GLN A 241 13.79 -14.72 6.06
N ASP A 242 14.34 -14.70 7.28
CA ASP A 242 15.57 -15.41 7.59
C ASP A 242 15.33 -16.93 7.46
N LEU A 243 16.03 -17.57 6.52
CA LEU A 243 15.87 -19.00 6.22
C LEU A 243 16.38 -19.90 7.34
N ASN A 244 17.27 -19.40 8.21
CA ASN A 244 17.83 -20.19 9.30
C ASN A 244 16.92 -20.14 10.54
N THR A 245 16.43 -18.95 10.89
CA THR A 245 15.62 -18.76 12.12
C THR A 245 14.12 -18.69 11.88
N ASN A 246 13.68 -18.57 10.63
CA ASN A 246 12.31 -18.22 10.29
C ASN A 246 11.89 -16.86 10.90
N SER A 247 12.81 -15.96 11.27
CA SER A 247 12.43 -14.59 11.60
C SER A 247 11.92 -13.85 10.35
N THR A 248 10.97 -12.93 10.52
CA THR A 248 10.35 -12.20 9.41
C THR A 248 10.41 -10.70 9.67
N ILE A 249 10.93 -9.95 8.72
CA ILE A 249 11.12 -8.50 8.80
C ILE A 249 10.20 -7.87 7.74
N PRO A 250 9.03 -7.36 8.12
CA PRO A 250 8.20 -6.61 7.19
C PRO A 250 8.84 -5.26 6.92
N PHE A 251 8.61 -4.73 5.71
CA PHE A 251 9.02 -3.39 5.36
C PHE A 251 7.92 -2.70 4.54
N LEU A 252 7.85 -1.38 4.70
CA LEU A 252 6.86 -0.55 4.04
C LEU A 252 7.45 -0.03 2.72
N MET A 253 6.65 -0.10 1.66
CA MET A 253 6.98 0.53 0.39
C MET A 253 6.60 2.02 0.41
N GLN A 254 6.95 2.74 -0.64
CA GLN A 254 6.45 4.07 -0.97
C GLN A 254 6.29 4.17 -2.50
N PRO A 255 5.37 5.00 -3.03
CA PRO A 255 5.30 5.19 -4.48
C PRO A 255 6.61 5.79 -4.99
N TRP A 256 7.09 5.30 -6.13
CA TRP A 256 8.32 5.79 -6.74
C TRP A 256 8.22 7.29 -7.03
N SER A 257 9.25 8.03 -6.62
CA SER A 257 9.26 9.50 -6.75
C SER A 257 9.13 10.00 -8.20
N GLY A 258 9.50 9.18 -9.19
CA GLY A 258 9.36 9.51 -10.61
C GLY A 258 7.92 9.65 -11.10
N HIS A 259 6.92 9.04 -10.44
CA HIS A 259 5.50 9.26 -10.77
C HIS A 259 5.13 10.74 -10.70
N ARG A 260 5.63 11.45 -9.69
CA ARG A 260 5.41 12.90 -9.54
C ARG A 260 6.01 13.69 -10.71
N GLN A 261 7.20 13.32 -11.16
CA GLN A 261 7.85 14.00 -12.29
C GLN A 261 7.06 13.79 -13.58
N LEU A 262 6.63 12.55 -13.82
CA LEU A 262 5.80 12.19 -14.97
C LEU A 262 4.44 12.91 -14.95
N ARG A 263 3.77 12.98 -13.80
CA ARG A 263 2.54 13.75 -13.62
C ARG A 263 2.74 15.22 -13.95
N MET A 264 3.80 15.83 -13.42
CA MET A 264 4.10 17.24 -13.70
C MET A 264 4.39 17.48 -15.18
N ALA A 265 5.07 16.56 -15.86
CA ALA A 265 5.31 16.63 -17.30
C ALA A 265 4.00 16.50 -18.09
N ALA A 266 3.18 15.48 -17.79
CA ALA A 266 1.88 15.27 -18.41
C ALA A 266 0.95 16.48 -18.26
N ARG A 267 0.90 17.10 -17.08
CA ARG A 267 0.13 18.35 -16.84
C ARG A 267 0.56 19.49 -17.76
N ARG A 268 1.88 19.68 -17.93
CA ARG A 268 2.43 20.74 -18.80
C ARG A 268 2.03 20.50 -20.27
N LEU A 269 2.07 19.25 -20.72
CA LEU A 269 1.78 18.88 -22.10
C LEU A 269 0.27 18.91 -22.41
N ASN A 270 -0.56 18.44 -21.49
CA ASN A 270 -2.02 18.43 -21.63
C ASN A 270 -2.66 19.82 -21.49
N LYS A 271 -1.87 20.88 -21.27
CA LYS A 271 -2.33 22.27 -21.07
C LYS A 271 -3.45 22.37 -20.04
N VAL A 272 -3.41 21.55 -18.98
CA VAL A 272 -4.42 21.54 -17.92
C VAL A 272 -4.57 22.95 -17.39
N SER A 273 -5.78 23.50 -17.49
CA SER A 273 -6.01 24.92 -17.23
C SER A 273 -5.55 25.29 -15.82
N SER A 274 -4.69 26.30 -15.71
CA SER A 274 -4.30 26.87 -14.42
C SER A 274 -5.48 27.48 -13.66
N ASN A 275 -6.62 27.68 -14.34
CA ASN A 275 -7.86 28.21 -13.77
C ASN A 275 -8.68 27.15 -13.02
N LEU A 276 -8.36 25.86 -13.17
CA LEU A 276 -9.01 24.82 -12.38
C LEU A 276 -8.55 24.91 -10.92
N PRO A 277 -9.47 24.85 -9.95
CA PRO A 277 -9.11 24.71 -8.54
C PRO A 277 -8.15 23.53 -8.34
N GLU A 278 -7.22 23.66 -7.40
CA GLU A 278 -6.18 22.66 -7.15
C GLU A 278 -6.76 21.26 -6.90
N TRP A 279 -7.87 21.16 -6.15
CA TRP A 279 -8.54 19.88 -5.89
C TRP A 279 -9.06 19.20 -7.16
N ALA A 280 -9.53 19.96 -8.15
CA ALA A 280 -10.06 19.41 -9.39
C ALA A 280 -8.93 18.85 -10.25
N ARG A 281 -7.82 19.58 -10.33
CA ARG A 281 -6.60 19.12 -11.00
C ARG A 281 -6.09 17.83 -10.34
N LEU A 282 -5.93 17.83 -9.02
CA LEU A 282 -5.46 16.66 -8.28
C LEU A 282 -6.34 15.43 -8.50
N ARG A 283 -7.67 15.59 -8.55
CA ARG A 283 -8.58 14.47 -8.85
C ARG A 283 -8.41 13.95 -10.27
N GLU A 284 -8.26 14.84 -11.26
CA GLU A 284 -7.97 14.41 -12.64
C GLU A 284 -6.64 13.66 -12.70
N ASP A 285 -5.61 14.12 -12.00
CA ASP A 285 -4.33 13.42 -11.95
C ASP A 285 -4.42 12.06 -11.25
N GLU A 286 -5.18 11.94 -10.16
CA GLU A 286 -5.40 10.66 -9.49
C GLU A 286 -6.05 9.66 -10.46
N LEU A 287 -7.14 10.06 -11.13
CA LEU A 287 -7.83 9.23 -12.12
C LEU A 287 -6.93 8.92 -13.31
N TYR A 288 -6.11 9.88 -13.71
CA TYR A 288 -5.12 9.71 -14.76
C TYR A 288 -4.12 8.63 -14.32
N GLU A 289 -3.50 8.74 -13.14
CA GLU A 289 -2.46 7.81 -12.67
C GLU A 289 -2.95 6.39 -12.51
N ARG A 290 -4.19 6.21 -12.04
CA ARG A 290 -4.80 4.90 -11.84
C ARG A 290 -4.66 3.96 -13.03
N VAL A 291 -4.77 4.49 -14.25
CA VAL A 291 -4.76 3.71 -15.49
C VAL A 291 -3.36 3.47 -16.05
N ARG A 292 -2.35 3.47 -15.18
CA ARG A 292 -0.94 3.28 -15.55
C ARG A 292 -0.25 2.27 -14.67
N MET A 293 0.92 1.86 -15.13
CA MET A 293 1.84 1.08 -14.33
C MET A 293 2.20 1.84 -13.07
N HIS A 294 1.97 1.22 -11.92
CA HIS A 294 2.42 1.72 -10.63
C HIS A 294 3.75 1.07 -10.28
N ILE A 295 4.59 1.86 -9.62
CA ILE A 295 5.90 1.42 -9.13
C ILE A 295 5.97 1.87 -7.68
N TYR A 296 6.17 0.91 -6.80
CA TYR A 296 6.43 1.13 -5.39
C TYR A 296 7.87 0.73 -5.10
N GLU A 297 8.56 1.46 -4.23
CA GLU A 297 9.93 1.15 -3.83
C GLU A 297 10.10 1.17 -2.32
N ALA A 298 11.01 0.36 -1.81
CA ALA A 298 11.47 0.41 -0.44
C ALA A 298 13.00 0.33 -0.43
N GLN A 299 13.61 1.14 0.42
CA GLN A 299 15.01 0.97 0.77
C GLN A 299 15.09 0.20 2.08
N ILE A 300 15.52 -1.05 2.01
CA ILE A 300 15.70 -1.89 3.18
C ILE A 300 17.15 -1.80 3.66
N ILE A 301 17.34 -1.68 4.97
CA ILE A 301 18.67 -1.79 5.59
C ILE A 301 18.82 -3.26 5.98
N LEU A 302 19.79 -3.93 5.35
CA LEU A 302 19.98 -5.35 5.56
C LEU A 302 20.42 -5.61 7.00
N PRO A 303 19.77 -6.58 7.67
CA PRO A 303 19.95 -6.82 9.09
C PRO A 303 21.27 -7.56 9.34
N ARG A 304 21.31 -8.41 10.36
CA ARG A 304 22.48 -9.26 10.68
C ARG A 304 22.82 -10.24 9.53
N ALA A 305 24.01 -10.84 9.64
CA ALA A 305 24.43 -11.94 8.80
C ALA A 305 23.37 -13.05 8.72
N GLY A 306 23.17 -13.62 7.53
CA GLY A 306 22.17 -14.65 7.28
C GLY A 306 21.78 -14.77 5.81
N LYS A 307 20.90 -15.73 5.53
CA LYS A 307 20.26 -15.93 4.23
C LYS A 307 18.80 -15.54 4.35
N TYR A 308 18.37 -14.55 3.59
CA TYR A 308 17.02 -13.99 3.67
C TYR A 308 16.26 -14.24 2.39
N LYS A 309 15.08 -14.85 2.46
CA LYS A 309 14.17 -14.92 1.32
C LYS A 309 13.27 -13.68 1.29
N LEU A 310 13.32 -12.94 0.19
CA LEU A 310 12.38 -11.88 -0.12
C LEU A 310 11.05 -12.48 -0.55
N SER A 311 9.96 -11.93 -0.05
CA SER A 311 8.61 -12.34 -0.43
C SER A 311 7.68 -11.15 -0.45
N SER A 312 6.83 -11.12 -1.46
CA SER A 312 5.89 -10.04 -1.69
C SER A 312 4.54 -10.58 -2.15
N LEU A 313 3.48 -9.99 -1.63
CA LEU A 313 2.09 -10.22 -2.02
C LEU A 313 1.47 -8.92 -2.49
N LEU A 314 0.69 -9.00 -3.57
CA LEU A 314 -0.22 -7.96 -4.01
C LEU A 314 -1.62 -8.33 -3.54
N GLU A 315 -2.17 -7.59 -2.58
CA GLU A 315 -3.44 -7.92 -1.93
C GLU A 315 -4.63 -7.36 -2.71
N PHE A 316 -4.59 -6.07 -3.04
CA PHE A 316 -5.61 -5.38 -3.82
C PHE A 316 -4.96 -4.45 -4.83
N THR A 317 -5.65 -4.22 -5.95
CA THR A 317 -5.21 -3.28 -6.99
C THR A 317 -6.23 -2.16 -7.20
N GLU A 318 -5.79 -1.04 -7.77
CA GLU A 318 -6.66 0.04 -8.26
C GLU A 318 -7.67 0.60 -7.24
N GLY A 319 -7.32 0.58 -5.95
CA GLY A 319 -8.17 1.11 -4.89
C GLY A 319 -9.21 0.13 -4.36
N ARG A 320 -9.28 -1.10 -4.89
CA ARG A 320 -10.34 -2.10 -4.59
C ARG A 320 -10.39 -2.64 -3.16
N TYR A 321 -9.46 -2.21 -2.32
CA TYR A 321 -9.53 -2.40 -0.87
C TYR A 321 -10.66 -1.55 -0.24
N ASN A 322 -11.08 -0.44 -0.87
CA ASN A 322 -12.07 0.48 -0.30
C ASN A 322 -13.52 0.11 -0.65
N PHE A 323 -14.01 -1.00 -0.09
CA PHE A 323 -15.39 -1.49 -0.22
C PHE A 323 -16.48 -0.50 0.25
N GLU A 324 -16.13 0.66 0.81
CA GLU A 324 -17.07 1.74 1.09
C GLU A 324 -17.69 2.34 -0.19
N TYR A 325 -16.96 2.24 -1.30
CA TYR A 325 -17.29 2.88 -2.56
C TYR A 325 -17.57 1.87 -3.68
N GLY A 326 -17.27 0.59 -3.47
CA GLY A 326 -17.47 -0.48 -4.44
C GLY A 326 -17.93 -1.78 -3.77
N PRO A 327 -18.20 -2.84 -4.55
CA PRO A 327 -18.49 -4.16 -4.01
C PRO A 327 -17.30 -4.66 -3.18
N VAL A 328 -17.58 -5.56 -2.23
CA VAL A 328 -16.53 -6.27 -1.50
C VAL A 328 -15.73 -7.11 -2.49
N THR A 329 -14.46 -6.78 -2.66
CA THR A 329 -13.53 -7.56 -3.48
C THR A 329 -13.11 -8.80 -2.70
N PRO A 330 -13.25 -10.02 -3.25
CA PRO A 330 -12.70 -11.22 -2.62
C PRO A 330 -11.20 -11.07 -2.34
N TYR A 331 -10.77 -11.53 -1.17
CA TYR A 331 -9.36 -11.48 -0.80
C TYR A 331 -8.59 -12.61 -1.50
N GLU A 332 -7.97 -12.29 -2.63
CA GLU A 332 -7.20 -13.20 -3.49
C GLU A 332 -5.79 -12.66 -3.72
N PRO A 333 -4.93 -12.66 -2.68
CA PRO A 333 -3.60 -12.06 -2.79
C PRO A 333 -2.74 -12.83 -3.80
N THR A 334 -2.06 -12.09 -4.68
CA THR A 334 -1.17 -12.63 -5.71
C THR A 334 0.27 -12.62 -5.22
N VAL A 335 0.94 -13.77 -5.25
CA VAL A 335 2.39 -13.85 -4.97
C VAL A 335 3.15 -13.25 -6.14
N LEU A 336 4.03 -12.30 -5.85
CA LEU A 336 4.80 -11.62 -6.88
C LEU A 336 6.11 -12.37 -7.18
N PRO A 337 6.41 -12.70 -8.45
CA PRO A 337 7.71 -13.26 -8.81
C PRO A 337 8.81 -12.21 -8.61
N VAL A 338 10.00 -12.66 -8.18
CA VAL A 338 11.18 -11.80 -8.04
C VAL A 338 12.03 -11.90 -9.29
N LEU A 339 12.36 -10.74 -9.86
CA LEU A 339 13.23 -10.58 -11.01
C LEU A 339 14.54 -9.87 -10.62
N PRO A 340 15.69 -10.31 -11.15
CA PRO A 340 15.87 -11.47 -12.03
C PRO A 340 15.56 -12.82 -11.35
N PRO A 341 15.18 -13.88 -12.09
CA PRO A 341 14.84 -15.17 -11.49
C PRO A 341 15.98 -15.73 -10.62
N GLY A 342 15.65 -16.25 -9.44
CA GLY A 342 16.63 -16.78 -8.48
C GLY A 342 17.30 -15.73 -7.58
N SER A 343 16.98 -14.45 -7.75
CA SER A 343 17.47 -13.37 -6.88
C SER A 343 16.65 -13.19 -5.59
N ASP A 344 15.61 -14.02 -5.36
CA ASP A 344 14.75 -13.94 -4.18
C ASP A 344 15.47 -14.26 -2.87
N VAL A 345 16.65 -14.88 -2.92
CA VAL A 345 17.50 -15.12 -1.75
C VAL A 345 18.58 -14.04 -1.66
N ILE A 346 18.65 -13.33 -0.54
CA ILE A 346 19.63 -12.29 -0.24
C ILE A 346 20.66 -12.85 0.74
N LEU A 347 21.93 -12.79 0.37
CA LEU A 347 23.05 -13.28 1.17
C LEU A 347 23.72 -12.13 1.92
N VAL A 348 23.64 -12.13 3.25
CA VAL A 348 24.32 -11.16 4.11
C VAL A 348 25.43 -11.89 4.85
N ASN A 349 26.71 -11.66 4.51
CA ASN A 349 27.91 -12.23 5.14
C ASN A 349 27.73 -13.65 5.69
N ASN A 350 27.80 -14.65 4.82
CA ASN A 350 27.52 -16.06 5.12
C ASN A 350 28.60 -16.77 5.98
N LYS A 351 29.43 -16.05 6.74
CA LYS A 351 30.51 -16.63 7.55
C LYS A 351 30.03 -17.21 8.89
N GLU A 352 28.80 -16.90 9.32
CA GLU A 352 28.18 -17.59 10.44
C GLU A 352 27.68 -18.96 9.97
N ALA A 353 28.60 -19.94 10.01
CA ALA A 353 28.34 -21.35 9.80
C ALA A 353 27.10 -21.80 10.55
N GLU A 354 26.18 -22.49 9.86
CA GLU A 354 25.05 -23.31 10.33
C GLU A 354 24.88 -23.39 11.85
N GLN A 355 24.58 -22.26 12.49
CA GLN A 355 24.30 -22.26 13.91
C GLN A 355 22.96 -22.95 14.10
N ASN A 356 22.87 -23.79 15.13
CA ASN A 356 21.62 -24.41 15.52
C ASN A 356 20.52 -23.33 15.63
N SER A 357 19.49 -23.43 14.79
CA SER A 357 18.43 -22.43 14.65
C SER A 357 17.72 -22.12 15.98
N GLU A 358 17.61 -23.12 16.86
CA GLU A 358 17.05 -22.98 18.19
C GLU A 358 17.93 -22.09 19.07
N LYS A 359 19.25 -22.31 19.11
CA LYS A 359 20.19 -21.47 19.87
C LYS A 359 20.17 -20.02 19.38
N LEU A 360 20.04 -19.84 18.07
CA LEU A 360 19.96 -18.50 17.48
C LEU A 360 18.63 -17.80 17.82
N ALA A 361 17.52 -18.55 17.87
CA ALA A 361 16.24 -18.04 18.34
C ALA A 361 16.29 -17.65 19.83
N GLU A 362 16.93 -18.46 20.68
CA GLU A 362 17.15 -18.14 22.10
C GLU A 362 18.01 -16.88 22.28
N ALA A 363 19.09 -16.76 21.50
CA ALA A 363 19.94 -15.57 21.52
C ALA A 363 19.15 -14.30 21.14
N LEU A 364 18.34 -14.38 20.09
CA LEU A 364 17.46 -13.28 19.65
C LEU A 364 16.42 -12.89 20.71
N LEU A 365 15.81 -13.88 21.36
CA LEU A 365 14.86 -13.63 22.46
C LEU A 365 15.57 -12.93 23.62
N ASN A 366 16.73 -13.44 24.04
CA ASN A 366 17.52 -12.88 25.13
C ASN A 366 18.00 -11.45 24.84
N GLU A 367 18.36 -11.16 23.58
CA GLU A 367 18.67 -9.80 23.13
C GLU A 367 17.44 -8.89 23.25
N HIS A 368 16.29 -9.32 22.74
CA HIS A 368 15.06 -8.54 22.80
C HIS A 368 14.59 -8.28 24.24
N MET A 369 14.72 -9.26 25.13
CA MET A 369 14.31 -9.12 26.54
C MET A 369 15.16 -8.13 27.34
N LYS A 370 16.35 -7.75 26.84
CA LYS A 370 17.20 -6.70 27.42
C LYS A 370 16.75 -5.28 27.05
N LEU A 371 15.87 -5.13 26.06
CA LEU A 371 15.37 -3.83 25.65
C LEU A 371 14.48 -3.21 26.75
N PRO A 372 14.41 -1.86 26.82
CA PRO A 372 13.51 -1.17 27.73
C PRO A 372 12.04 -1.43 27.37
N LEU A 373 11.12 -1.19 28.32
CA LEU A 373 9.69 -1.30 28.04
C LEU A 373 9.23 -0.22 27.05
N CYS A 374 8.38 -0.60 26.09
CA CYS A 374 7.78 0.32 25.14
C CYS A 374 6.86 1.32 25.85
N LYS A 375 6.94 2.61 25.46
CA LYS A 375 6.07 3.69 25.97
C LYS A 375 4.77 3.87 25.16
N ARG A 376 4.68 3.22 23.99
CA ARG A 376 3.56 3.28 23.03
C ARG A 376 3.39 1.90 22.38
N SER A 377 2.34 1.70 21.59
CA SER A 377 1.99 0.41 20.97
C SER A 377 2.30 0.33 19.46
N ASP A 378 2.83 1.39 18.86
CA ASP A 378 3.03 1.57 17.42
C ASP A 378 4.52 1.51 17.03
N HIS A 379 5.29 0.63 17.66
CA HIS A 379 6.73 0.53 17.38
C HIS A 379 7.02 -0.33 16.15
N PRO A 380 7.93 0.11 15.25
CA PRO A 380 8.44 -0.74 14.18
C PRO A 380 9.16 -1.95 14.77
N GLY A 381 9.06 -3.08 14.08
CA GLY A 381 9.54 -4.34 14.61
C GLY A 381 9.61 -5.44 13.57
N ARG A 382 9.81 -6.66 14.08
CA ARG A 382 9.95 -7.88 13.31
C ARG A 382 9.26 -9.03 14.03
N TRP A 383 8.92 -10.06 13.29
CA TRP A 383 8.47 -11.33 13.86
C TRP A 383 9.70 -12.20 14.18
N LEU A 384 9.93 -12.47 15.46
CA LEU A 384 10.99 -13.37 15.91
C LEU A 384 10.42 -14.77 16.19
N PRO A 385 11.19 -15.84 15.93
CA PRO A 385 10.79 -17.19 16.35
C PRO A 385 10.73 -17.28 17.87
N TRP A 386 9.82 -18.11 18.35
CA TRP A 386 9.65 -18.44 19.75
C TRP A 386 10.36 -19.77 20.06
N PRO A 387 11.44 -19.76 20.86
CA PRO A 387 12.19 -20.97 21.18
C PRO A 387 11.30 -22.03 21.86
N LYS A 388 11.48 -23.29 21.46
CA LYS A 388 10.82 -24.47 22.04
C LYS A 388 11.10 -24.60 23.53
N THR A 389 12.33 -24.30 23.96
CA THR A 389 12.76 -24.33 25.37
C THR A 389 11.96 -23.36 26.25
N ASN A 390 11.49 -22.25 25.68
CA ASN A 390 10.76 -21.20 26.40
C ASN A 390 9.23 -21.25 26.22
N ARG A 391 8.68 -22.26 25.53
CA ARG A 391 7.22 -22.39 25.27
C ARG A 391 6.30 -22.31 26.48
N LYS A 392 6.81 -22.63 27.67
CA LYS A 392 6.02 -22.58 28.91
C LYS A 392 6.00 -21.21 29.59
N GLN A 393 6.80 -20.24 29.12
CA GLN A 393 6.95 -18.95 29.76
C GLN A 393 6.19 -17.87 28.96
N ASN A 394 5.11 -17.32 29.51
CA ASN A 394 4.38 -16.18 28.93
C ASN A 394 5.17 -14.87 29.09
N GLN A 395 6.32 -14.76 28.42
CA GLN A 395 7.24 -13.62 28.57
C GLN A 395 7.13 -12.57 27.47
N VAL A 396 6.41 -12.85 26.38
CA VAL A 396 6.27 -11.93 25.23
C VAL A 396 4.82 -11.79 24.80
N LEU A 397 4.49 -10.63 24.22
CA LEU A 397 3.19 -10.38 23.60
C LEU A 397 3.17 -10.82 22.13
N GLY A 398 1.96 -11.09 21.62
CA GLY A 398 1.75 -11.30 20.18
C GLY A 398 2.23 -12.66 19.66
N LEU A 399 2.16 -13.73 20.46
CA LEU A 399 2.42 -15.08 19.98
C LEU A 399 1.39 -15.47 18.91
N VAL A 400 1.85 -15.66 17.68
CA VAL A 400 1.04 -16.14 16.54
C VAL A 400 1.18 -17.65 16.38
N TYR A 401 0.22 -18.26 15.67
CA TYR A 401 0.10 -19.72 15.43
C TYR A 401 1.37 -20.41 14.89
N ARG A 402 2.33 -19.66 14.34
CA ARG A 402 3.58 -20.18 13.76
C ARG A 402 4.79 -20.09 14.70
N ASP A 403 4.57 -20.11 16.02
CA ASP A 403 5.63 -19.97 17.03
C ASP A 403 6.48 -18.71 16.76
N LYS A 404 5.84 -17.57 16.45
CA LYS A 404 6.52 -16.28 16.33
C LYS A 404 5.87 -15.26 17.24
N PHE A 405 6.61 -14.23 17.61
CA PHE A 405 6.08 -13.08 18.33
C PHE A 405 6.55 -11.78 17.69
N TRP A 406 5.75 -10.73 17.85
CA TRP A 406 6.13 -9.40 17.38
C TRP A 406 7.13 -8.77 18.35
N ALA A 407 8.31 -8.43 17.84
CA ALA A 407 9.44 -7.91 18.57
C ALA A 407 9.84 -6.54 18.00
N PRO A 408 9.47 -5.43 18.66
CA PRO A 408 9.98 -4.11 18.29
C PRO A 408 11.51 -4.04 18.30
N TYR A 409 12.07 -3.13 17.50
CA TYR A 409 13.53 -2.98 17.40
C TYR A 409 14.15 -2.36 18.66
N ASP A 410 13.49 -1.35 19.22
CA ASP A 410 14.11 -0.46 20.22
C ASP A 410 13.53 -0.63 21.64
N CYS A 411 12.48 -1.44 21.78
CA CYS A 411 11.81 -1.68 23.05
C CYS A 411 11.17 -3.07 23.07
N ARG A 412 10.70 -3.50 24.24
CA ARG A 412 9.88 -4.71 24.39
C ARG A 412 8.55 -4.38 25.03
N TYR A 413 7.51 -5.10 24.62
CA TYR A 413 6.23 -4.99 25.29
C TYR A 413 6.26 -5.71 26.64
N ARG A 414 5.50 -5.17 27.61
CA ARG A 414 5.29 -5.82 28.90
C ARG A 414 4.26 -6.93 28.74
N PRO A 415 4.56 -8.19 29.06
CA PRO A 415 3.54 -9.21 29.17
C PRO A 415 2.64 -8.88 30.36
N ILE A 416 1.33 -8.84 30.13
CA ILE A 416 0.32 -8.73 31.19
C ILE A 416 -0.67 -9.89 31.01
N SER A 417 -1.10 -10.48 32.12
CA SER A 417 -2.18 -11.48 32.08
C SER A 417 -3.54 -10.81 31.82
N TYR A 418 -4.55 -11.60 31.45
CA TYR A 418 -5.91 -11.08 31.29
C TYR A 418 -6.46 -10.49 32.60
N GLU A 419 -6.11 -11.10 33.74
CA GLU A 419 -6.50 -10.61 35.06
C GLU A 419 -5.84 -9.27 35.40
N GLN A 420 -4.54 -9.12 35.06
CA GLN A 420 -3.80 -7.87 35.18
C GLN A 420 -4.36 -6.79 34.25
N PHE A 421 -4.74 -7.16 33.02
CA PHE A 421 -5.41 -6.25 32.10
C PHE A 421 -6.73 -5.75 32.69
N ASN A 422 -7.56 -6.64 33.25
CA ASN A 422 -8.82 -6.26 33.89
C ASN A 422 -8.60 -5.31 35.07
N ARG A 423 -7.62 -5.58 35.94
CA ARG A 423 -7.21 -4.66 37.02
C ARG A 423 -6.80 -3.29 36.49
N CYS A 424 -5.89 -3.26 35.53
CA CYS A 424 -5.39 -2.01 34.94
C CYS A 424 -6.52 -1.16 34.33
N VAL A 425 -7.38 -1.79 33.52
CA VAL A 425 -8.46 -1.11 32.81
C VAL A 425 -9.56 -0.65 33.76
N SER A 426 -10.01 -1.50 34.70
CA SER A 426 -11.07 -1.11 35.64
C SER A 426 -10.67 0.02 36.58
N HIS A 427 -9.38 0.10 36.94
CA HIS A 427 -8.84 1.19 37.74
C HIS A 427 -8.65 2.49 36.95
N LYS A 428 -8.26 2.39 35.67
CA LYS A 428 -8.00 3.58 34.83
C LYS A 428 -9.24 4.11 34.10
N TYR A 429 -10.15 3.22 33.73
CA TYR A 429 -11.30 3.45 32.87
C TYR A 429 -12.57 2.84 33.50
N GLY A 430 -12.86 3.20 34.75
CA GLY A 430 -13.94 2.62 35.55
C GLY A 430 -15.35 2.81 34.98
N ARG A 431 -15.55 3.78 34.08
CA ARG A 431 -16.83 3.97 33.36
C ARG A 431 -16.95 3.10 32.10
N GLY A 432 -15.89 2.38 31.73
CA GLY A 432 -15.86 1.46 30.60
C GLY A 432 -15.22 2.04 29.33
N MET A 433 -15.25 1.23 28.27
CA MET A 433 -14.60 1.50 26.99
C MET A 433 -15.59 1.33 25.84
N ASP A 434 -15.56 2.22 24.87
CA ASP A 434 -16.25 2.03 23.59
C ASP A 434 -15.25 1.52 22.54
N MET A 435 -15.62 0.49 21.79
CA MET A 435 -14.75 -0.17 20.81
C MET A 435 -15.46 -0.23 19.47
N TYR A 436 -15.03 0.58 18.51
CA TYR A 436 -15.60 0.67 17.17
C TYR A 436 -14.71 -0.05 16.18
N GLY A 437 -15.21 -1.06 15.50
CA GLY A 437 -14.39 -1.75 14.51
C GLY A 437 -15.06 -2.87 13.74
N ASP A 438 -14.31 -3.36 12.77
CA ASP A 438 -14.70 -4.40 11.84
C ASP A 438 -14.58 -5.81 12.47
N SER A 439 -14.54 -6.83 11.60
CA SER A 439 -14.31 -8.22 12.00
C SER A 439 -13.04 -8.43 12.83
N ASN A 440 -11.96 -7.66 12.62
CA ASN A 440 -10.72 -7.81 13.40
C ASN A 440 -10.90 -7.43 14.87
N LEU A 441 -11.67 -6.37 15.15
CA LEU A 441 -11.95 -5.96 16.52
C LEU A 441 -12.80 -6.98 17.25
N ARG A 442 -13.81 -7.53 16.57
CA ARG A 442 -14.67 -8.59 17.12
C ARG A 442 -13.88 -9.86 17.44
N ARG A 443 -12.99 -10.29 16.53
CA ARG A 443 -12.05 -11.40 16.80
C ARG A 443 -11.15 -11.12 17.99
N SER A 444 -10.65 -9.89 18.12
CA SER A 444 -9.85 -9.47 19.28
C SER A 444 -10.64 -9.56 20.58
N LEU A 445 -11.91 -9.12 20.58
CA LEU A 445 -12.81 -9.23 21.72
C LEU A 445 -13.12 -10.67 22.10
N LYS A 446 -13.39 -11.56 21.14
CA LYS A 446 -13.55 -13.00 21.41
C LYS A 446 -12.33 -13.58 22.12
N LYS A 447 -11.13 -13.14 21.73
CA LYS A 447 -9.88 -13.52 22.39
C LYS A 447 -9.78 -12.96 23.81
N PHE A 448 -10.19 -11.72 24.05
CA PHE A 448 -10.22 -11.14 25.41
C PHE A 448 -11.20 -11.86 26.33
N ILE A 449 -12.44 -12.07 25.90
CA ILE A 449 -13.48 -12.68 26.77
C ILE A 449 -13.16 -14.14 27.10
N SER A 450 -12.49 -14.84 26.19
CA SER A 450 -12.06 -16.23 26.39
C SER A 450 -10.72 -16.36 27.12
N HIS A 451 -10.11 -15.26 27.57
CA HIS A 451 -8.77 -15.27 28.16
C HIS A 451 -7.74 -15.97 27.25
N GLY A 452 -7.86 -15.73 25.94
CA GLY A 452 -6.99 -16.27 24.93
C GLY A 452 -7.24 -17.72 24.54
N GLN A 453 -8.27 -18.38 25.08
CA GLN A 453 -8.60 -19.76 24.74
C GLN A 453 -9.23 -19.88 23.34
N TRP A 454 -9.93 -18.84 22.88
CA TRP A 454 -10.44 -18.78 21.51
C TRP A 454 -9.29 -18.87 20.51
N SER A 455 -9.40 -19.82 19.57
CA SER A 455 -8.35 -20.18 18.60
C SER A 455 -7.10 -20.89 19.17
N THR A 456 -7.15 -21.45 20.37
CA THR A 456 -6.06 -22.32 20.86
C THR A 456 -6.27 -23.76 20.41
N ASN A 457 -5.36 -24.26 19.57
CA ASN A 457 -5.40 -25.66 19.14
C ASN A 457 -4.96 -26.57 20.31
N SER A 458 -5.93 -27.07 21.06
CA SER A 458 -5.73 -28.22 21.93
C SER A 458 -6.37 -29.43 21.26
N LEU A 459 -5.66 -30.04 20.31
CA LEU A 459 -6.06 -31.31 19.69
C LEU A 459 -5.89 -32.45 20.72
N ASN A 460 -6.75 -32.49 21.73
CA ASN A 460 -6.95 -33.67 22.56
C ASN A 460 -8.34 -34.23 22.23
N ASN A 461 -8.36 -35.16 21.26
CA ASN A 461 -9.51 -35.73 20.57
C ASN A 461 -10.50 -36.58 21.41
N ASN A 462 -10.51 -36.48 22.74
CA ASN A 462 -11.32 -37.38 23.58
C ASN A 462 -12.32 -36.62 24.45
N GLN A 463 -13.22 -35.86 23.83
CA GLN A 463 -14.30 -35.25 24.60
C GLN A 463 -15.61 -35.24 23.81
N SER A 464 -16.45 -36.24 24.10
CA SER A 464 -17.85 -36.34 23.70
C SER A 464 -18.71 -35.56 24.69
N ASP A 465 -19.59 -34.70 24.17
CA ASP A 465 -20.44 -33.70 24.84
C ASP A 465 -19.71 -32.50 25.43
N ILE A 466 -19.74 -31.37 24.71
CA ILE A 466 -19.27 -30.08 25.25
C ILE A 466 -20.23 -28.95 24.85
N GLY A 467 -21.13 -28.61 25.76
CA GLY A 467 -21.56 -27.22 25.91
C GLY A 467 -20.59 -26.54 26.87
N TYR A 468 -19.93 -25.46 26.46
CA TYR A 468 -19.15 -24.66 27.42
C TYR A 468 -20.11 -23.85 28.31
N HIS A 469 -19.77 -23.69 29.58
CA HIS A 469 -20.55 -22.85 30.50
C HIS A 469 -20.08 -21.40 30.46
N SER A 470 -18.84 -21.15 30.07
CA SER A 470 -18.27 -19.81 29.93
C SER A 470 -17.31 -19.67 28.75
N PRO A 471 -17.07 -18.45 28.25
CA PRO A 471 -16.05 -18.20 27.21
C PRO A 471 -14.64 -18.63 27.62
N LYS A 472 -14.33 -18.60 28.92
CA LYS A 472 -13.00 -18.98 29.46
C LYS A 472 -12.75 -20.49 29.36
N GLU A 473 -13.80 -21.30 29.19
CA GLU A 473 -13.69 -22.75 29.00
C GLU A 473 -13.62 -23.15 27.53
N TYR A 474 -13.83 -22.19 26.62
CA TYR A 474 -13.93 -22.43 25.18
C TYR A 474 -12.67 -23.09 24.65
N LYS A 475 -12.81 -24.14 23.83
CA LYS A 475 -11.68 -24.86 23.22
C LYS A 475 -11.95 -25.13 21.75
N HIS A 476 -10.88 -25.35 21.00
CA HIS A 476 -10.98 -25.86 19.64
C HIS A 476 -11.23 -27.38 19.67
N LEU A 477 -12.33 -27.82 19.08
CA LEU A 477 -12.81 -29.21 19.00
C LEU A 477 -13.00 -29.69 17.56
N VAL A 478 -13.37 -28.80 16.63
CA VAL A 478 -13.71 -29.17 15.24
C VAL A 478 -13.01 -28.27 14.22
N PRO A 479 -12.62 -28.79 13.03
CA PRO A 479 -11.93 -28.01 12.00
C PRO A 479 -12.68 -26.75 11.54
N GLU A 480 -14.00 -26.74 11.57
CA GLU A 480 -14.85 -25.60 11.18
C GLU A 480 -14.64 -24.36 12.08
N GLN A 481 -14.26 -24.56 13.35
CA GLN A 481 -13.89 -23.47 14.27
C GLN A 481 -12.63 -22.75 13.79
N THR A 482 -11.73 -23.45 13.09
CA THR A 482 -10.51 -22.88 12.52
C THR A 482 -10.82 -21.77 11.51
N ARG A 483 -11.83 -21.98 10.65
CA ARG A 483 -12.27 -20.96 9.68
C ARG A 483 -12.82 -19.71 10.38
N SER A 484 -13.49 -19.91 11.52
CA SER A 484 -14.03 -18.83 12.36
C SER A 484 -12.92 -18.00 13.02
N CYS A 485 -11.79 -18.63 13.34
CA CYS A 485 -10.61 -17.96 13.89
C CYS A 485 -9.93 -17.02 12.88
N TYR A 486 -10.03 -17.33 11.58
CA TYR A 486 -9.32 -16.61 10.53
C TYR A 486 -10.20 -15.59 9.78
N CYS A 487 -11.42 -15.95 9.39
CA CYS A 487 -12.21 -15.15 8.45
C CYS A 487 -13.69 -14.98 8.82
N GLU A 488 -14.33 -15.97 9.43
CA GLU A 488 -15.80 -16.04 9.58
C GLU A 488 -16.26 -16.05 11.03
N ASP A 489 -16.20 -14.89 11.69
CA ASP A 489 -16.49 -14.78 13.12
C ASP A 489 -18.01 -14.84 13.47
N TYR A 490 -18.88 -15.00 12.47
CA TYR A 490 -20.33 -14.81 12.57
C TYR A 490 -21.09 -16.06 13.04
N THR A 491 -20.58 -17.26 12.77
CA THR A 491 -21.28 -18.52 13.05
C THR A 491 -20.29 -19.63 13.34
N GLU A 492 -19.85 -19.72 14.60
CA GLU A 492 -18.93 -20.76 15.03
C GLU A 492 -19.68 -21.84 15.83
N PRO A 493 -19.47 -23.14 15.55
CA PRO A 493 -20.04 -24.21 16.37
C PRO A 493 -19.70 -24.01 17.86
N TYR A 494 -20.69 -24.21 18.72
CA TYR A 494 -20.57 -24.11 20.19
C TYR A 494 -20.32 -22.70 20.75
N TRP A 495 -20.19 -21.66 19.91
CA TRP A 495 -20.17 -20.27 20.38
C TRP A 495 -21.58 -19.82 20.75
N ARG A 496 -21.76 -19.40 22.01
CA ARG A 496 -23.05 -18.94 22.52
C ARG A 496 -23.20 -17.44 22.29
N PRO A 497 -24.20 -16.96 21.52
CA PRO A 497 -24.43 -15.53 21.29
C PRO A 497 -24.61 -14.71 22.57
N GLU A 498 -25.03 -15.36 23.67
CA GLU A 498 -25.17 -14.76 24.99
C GLU A 498 -23.83 -14.25 25.56
N TRP A 499 -22.70 -14.80 25.13
CA TRP A 499 -21.37 -14.32 25.51
C TRP A 499 -20.93 -13.12 24.70
N PHE A 500 -21.21 -13.16 23.40
CA PHE A 500 -20.90 -12.11 22.45
C PHE A 500 -21.63 -12.42 21.14
N ASP A 501 -22.64 -11.60 20.82
CA ASP A 501 -23.37 -11.71 19.56
C ASP A 501 -22.60 -11.02 18.43
N ALA A 502 -21.89 -11.81 17.61
CA ALA A 502 -21.13 -11.29 16.47
C ALA A 502 -22.01 -10.63 15.38
N GLY A 503 -23.32 -10.92 15.37
CA GLY A 503 -24.31 -10.27 14.51
C GLY A 503 -24.77 -8.91 15.06
N GLY A 504 -24.68 -8.73 16.38
CA GLY A 504 -25.13 -7.55 17.09
C GLY A 504 -24.41 -6.28 16.65
N ARG A 505 -25.17 -5.23 16.30
CA ARG A 505 -24.61 -3.92 15.92
C ARG A 505 -23.89 -3.24 17.09
N ARG A 506 -24.41 -3.46 18.29
CA ARG A 506 -23.81 -3.08 19.55
C ARG A 506 -23.87 -4.26 20.49
N VAL A 507 -22.74 -4.61 21.10
CA VAL A 507 -22.66 -5.65 22.11
C VAL A 507 -21.98 -5.07 23.34
N ASN A 508 -22.61 -5.25 24.49
CA ASN A 508 -21.99 -4.95 25.76
C ASN A 508 -21.30 -6.21 26.28
N VAL A 509 -20.03 -6.08 26.61
CA VAL A 509 -19.22 -7.16 27.17
C VAL A 509 -18.79 -6.74 28.57
N ASP A 510 -19.21 -7.51 29.56
CA ASP A 510 -18.78 -7.32 30.94
C ASP A 510 -17.51 -8.15 31.17
N MET A 511 -16.44 -7.45 31.56
CA MET A 511 -15.14 -8.05 31.84
C MET A 511 -14.92 -7.99 33.35
N ASN A 512 -14.57 -9.11 33.96
CA ASN A 512 -14.27 -9.17 35.38
C ASN A 512 -13.31 -10.31 35.75
N ASN A 513 -12.66 -10.12 36.89
CA ASN A 513 -11.95 -11.15 37.60
C ASN A 513 -12.90 -11.82 38.61
N THR A 514 -12.65 -13.08 38.93
CA THR A 514 -13.20 -13.68 40.15
C THR A 514 -12.52 -13.06 41.38
N ILE A 515 -13.17 -13.13 42.54
CA ILE A 515 -12.58 -12.69 43.82
C ILE A 515 -11.20 -13.34 44.04
N GLN A 516 -11.06 -14.61 43.69
CA GLN A 516 -9.81 -15.37 43.84
C GLN A 516 -8.74 -14.91 42.85
N GLU A 517 -9.10 -14.62 41.59
CA GLU A 517 -8.19 -14.01 40.61
C GLU A 517 -7.71 -12.65 41.08
N SER A 518 -8.63 -11.76 41.47
CA SER A 518 -8.32 -10.41 41.93
C SER A 518 -7.40 -10.41 43.17
N ARG A 519 -7.66 -11.29 44.14
CA ARG A 519 -6.80 -11.48 45.33
C ARG A 519 -5.41 -12.02 44.98
N ARG A 520 -5.31 -12.94 44.02
CA ARG A 520 -4.01 -13.52 43.59
C ARG A 520 -3.07 -12.51 42.95
N LEU A 521 -3.61 -11.43 42.37
CA LEU A 521 -2.79 -10.35 41.80
C LEU A 521 -2.00 -9.58 42.85
N GLY A 522 -2.45 -9.56 44.11
CA GLY A 522 -1.86 -8.73 45.15
C GLY A 522 -2.03 -7.24 44.85
N ASP A 523 -1.07 -6.43 45.30
CA ASP A 523 -1.02 -5.00 45.02
C ASP A 523 -0.32 -4.75 43.69
N THR A 524 -0.92 -3.93 42.82
CA THR A 524 -0.36 -3.58 41.51
C THR A 524 -0.06 -2.10 41.39
N GLU A 525 0.79 -1.72 40.43
CA GLU A 525 1.15 -0.30 40.18
C GLU A 525 -0.03 0.55 39.68
N TRP A 526 -1.13 -0.09 39.26
CA TRP A 526 -2.35 0.59 38.78
C TRP A 526 -3.41 0.71 39.87
N ASP A 527 -3.12 0.19 41.07
CA ASP A 527 -4.10 0.14 42.14
C ASP A 527 -4.42 1.55 42.66
N ASP A 528 -5.73 1.79 42.80
CA ASP A 528 -6.30 2.89 43.56
C ASP A 528 -7.05 2.25 44.73
N PRO A 529 -6.68 2.54 45.99
CA PRO A 529 -7.28 1.91 47.16
C PRO A 529 -8.79 2.08 47.26
N GLU A 530 -9.31 3.23 46.82
CA GLU A 530 -10.75 3.51 46.85
C GLU A 530 -11.49 2.71 45.78
N ILE A 531 -10.91 2.61 44.58
CA ILE A 531 -11.49 1.80 43.50
C ILE A 531 -11.46 0.33 43.89
N ARG A 532 -10.36 -0.17 44.48
CA ARG A 532 -10.23 -1.58 44.89
C ARG A 532 -11.29 -2.00 45.91
N THR A 533 -11.67 -1.09 46.79
CA THR A 533 -12.73 -1.32 47.79
C THR A 533 -14.12 -1.31 47.14
N ARG A 534 -14.37 -0.40 46.21
CA ARG A 534 -15.67 -0.28 45.51
C ARG A 534 -15.86 -1.30 44.39
N ASN A 535 -14.78 -1.80 43.81
CA ASN A 535 -14.76 -2.72 42.67
C ASN A 535 -13.83 -3.93 42.94
N PRO A 536 -14.20 -4.82 43.88
CA PRO A 536 -13.35 -5.94 44.29
C PRO A 536 -13.17 -7.04 43.24
N LEU A 537 -13.87 -6.94 42.10
CA LEU A 537 -13.84 -7.89 41.00
C LEU A 537 -13.07 -7.35 39.78
N ASP A 538 -12.50 -6.15 39.87
CA ASP A 538 -11.83 -5.49 38.74
C ASP A 538 -12.75 -5.41 37.51
N ALA A 539 -14.04 -5.18 37.75
CA ALA A 539 -15.06 -5.22 36.72
C ALA A 539 -15.07 -3.94 35.89
N PHE A 540 -15.21 -4.07 34.58
CA PHE A 540 -15.45 -2.95 33.67
C PHE A 540 -16.26 -3.42 32.46
N LYS A 541 -16.79 -2.46 31.71
CA LYS A 541 -17.66 -2.71 30.57
C LYS A 541 -16.99 -2.29 29.27
N ILE A 542 -17.14 -3.10 28.24
CA ILE A 542 -16.82 -2.74 26.85
C ILE A 542 -18.12 -2.66 26.07
N SER A 543 -18.42 -1.51 25.45
CA SER A 543 -19.43 -1.45 24.40
C SER A 543 -18.74 -1.61 23.06
N SER A 544 -18.90 -2.76 22.42
CA SER A 544 -18.42 -3.01 21.07
C SER A 544 -19.45 -2.55 20.06
N TYR A 545 -19.02 -1.79 19.06
CA TYR A 545 -19.83 -1.31 17.94
C TYR A 545 -19.29 -1.92 16.66
N LYS A 546 -20.15 -2.70 16.02
CA LYS A 546 -19.87 -3.35 14.76
C LYS A 546 -19.79 -2.31 13.65
N TRP A 547 -18.61 -2.19 13.04
CA TRP A 547 -18.31 -1.26 11.97
C TRP A 547 -18.20 -2.03 10.64
N ASP A 548 -19.33 -2.50 10.12
CA ASP A 548 -19.38 -3.14 8.79
C ASP A 548 -19.41 -2.07 7.69
N GLY A 549 -18.33 -1.30 7.59
CA GLY A 549 -18.18 -0.15 6.70
C GLY A 549 -18.92 1.11 7.17
N LEU A 550 -18.35 2.29 6.90
CA LEU A 550 -19.05 3.58 6.99
C LEU A 550 -20.04 3.76 5.82
N THR A 551 -20.76 2.70 5.44
CA THR A 551 -21.72 2.78 4.35
C THR A 551 -23.06 3.34 4.84
N TYR A 552 -23.74 4.06 3.96
CA TYR A 552 -25.11 4.53 4.18
C TYR A 552 -26.14 3.38 4.20
N LEU A 553 -25.70 2.14 3.93
CA LEU A 553 -26.52 0.92 3.83
C LEU A 553 -26.64 0.17 5.17
N ASN A 554 -26.25 0.80 6.28
CA ASN A 554 -26.27 0.19 7.60
C ASN A 554 -27.70 0.05 8.15
N TYR A 555 -28.10 -1.17 8.52
CA TYR A 555 -29.39 -1.46 9.15
C TYR A 555 -29.18 -2.24 10.48
N PRO A 556 -29.59 -1.69 11.64
CA PRO A 556 -30.15 -0.35 11.82
C PRO A 556 -29.11 0.78 11.63
N PRO A 557 -29.54 2.02 11.35
CA PRO A 557 -28.66 3.18 11.22
C PRO A 557 -27.83 3.46 12.49
N TRP A 558 -26.71 4.16 12.33
CA TRP A 558 -25.81 4.54 13.44
C TRP A 558 -26.51 5.34 14.53
N GLU A 559 -27.44 6.22 14.17
CA GLU A 559 -28.24 7.01 15.11
C GLU A 559 -28.94 6.08 16.12
N THR A 560 -29.61 5.03 15.65
CA THR A 560 -30.27 4.05 16.51
C THR A 560 -29.28 3.25 17.37
N ALA A 561 -28.11 2.90 16.81
CA ALA A 561 -27.10 2.11 17.53
C ALA A 561 -26.39 2.90 18.65
N VAL A 562 -26.24 4.21 18.48
CA VAL A 562 -25.52 5.10 19.41
C VAL A 562 -26.45 5.73 20.45
N ILE A 563 -27.70 6.05 20.09
CA ILE A 563 -28.69 6.64 21.03
C ILE A 563 -28.93 5.77 22.27
N GLY A 564 -28.74 4.44 22.15
CA GLY A 564 -28.84 3.53 23.29
C GLY A 564 -27.70 3.63 24.31
N ASN A 565 -26.61 4.37 24.05
CA ASN A 565 -25.51 4.51 24.99
C ASN A 565 -25.67 5.76 25.87
N THR A 566 -26.34 5.60 27.00
CA THR A 566 -26.57 6.67 27.98
C THR A 566 -25.44 6.80 29.02
N VAL A 567 -24.45 5.90 28.99
CA VAL A 567 -23.35 5.87 29.96
C VAL A 567 -22.09 6.45 29.29
N PRO A 568 -21.55 7.57 29.80
CA PRO A 568 -20.29 8.09 29.27
C PRO A 568 -19.16 7.13 29.59
N THR A 569 -18.41 6.72 28.57
CA THR A 569 -17.20 5.89 28.69
C THR A 569 -15.96 6.75 28.90
N ASP A 570 -14.88 6.16 29.43
CA ASP A 570 -13.63 6.88 29.66
C ASP A 570 -12.72 6.93 28.42
N VAL A 571 -12.89 5.98 27.51
CA VAL A 571 -12.06 5.85 26.30
C VAL A 571 -12.85 5.24 25.15
N ALA A 572 -12.56 5.73 23.94
CA ALA A 572 -13.04 5.17 22.69
C ALA A 572 -11.84 4.64 21.87
N ILE A 573 -11.95 3.40 21.40
CA ILE A 573 -10.96 2.72 20.56
C ILE A 573 -11.58 2.53 19.18
N PHE A 574 -10.84 2.93 18.15
CA PHE A 574 -11.23 2.75 16.76
C PHE A 574 -10.28 1.77 16.09
N SER A 575 -10.79 0.62 15.65
CA SER A 575 -10.09 -0.37 14.84
C SER A 575 -10.76 -0.42 13.48
N LEU A 576 -10.27 0.43 12.59
CA LEU A 576 -10.61 0.35 11.19
C LEU A 576 -9.73 -0.74 10.59
N GLY A 577 -10.34 -1.89 10.24
CA GLY A 577 -9.73 -2.77 9.27
C GLY A 577 -9.47 -1.93 8.03
N MET A 578 -8.20 -1.82 7.65
CA MET A 578 -7.79 -1.13 6.43
C MET A 578 -7.45 -2.15 5.38
#